data_AF-A0A1H0F9R6-F1
#
_entry.id   AF-A0A1H0F9R6-F1
#
_cell.length_a   1.000
_cell.length_b   1.000
_cell.length_c   1.000
_cell.angle_alpha   90.00
_cell.angle_beta   90.00
_cell.angle_gamma   90.00
#
_symmetry.space_group_name_H-M   'P 1'
#
loop_
_entity.id
_entity.type
_entity.pdbx_description
1 polymer ?
#
loop_
_entity_poly.entity_id
_entity_poly.type
_entity_poly.pdbx_seq_one_letter_code
_entity_poly.pdbx_strand_id
1 'polypeptide(L)'
;MGHGRWDDNAYAAAKTFRAAKGIADFGYTASMRSTPAASWKAAPSLDPLGVGFRECRDSPDHADSTPIAVLFDVTGSMGAVPRIMQGKLGKLHGLLQRKGYLADPQLMFGGIGDADSDRVPLQVGQFESDNRMDEQLRDIFLEGGGGGQKSESYELAAYFIARHVVTDAWQKRGRKGYLFIIGDELNKPRLEARHIRRVIGDEVGQDIDPVSVYRELARRWHVYFILPNQSSYFHDDSIGEHWRSILGQNFLKLDDPGAVCELIAATIGVEESVVDLGQALVDLAEIGSAAESEAVGKALATVGARSLTASATPLGIDGPDDVRLS
;
A
#
# COMPACT_ATOMS: atom_id res chain seq x y z
N MET A 1 7.10 -11.55 15.25
CA MET A 1 6.24 -10.52 14.62
C MET A 1 4.81 -10.99 14.71
N GLY A 2 3.83 -10.12 14.50
CA GLY A 2 2.42 -10.47 14.69
C GLY A 2 2.00 -10.63 16.16
N HIS A 3 2.69 -9.97 17.09
CA HIS A 3 2.30 -9.89 18.52
C HIS A 3 1.92 -8.44 18.87
N GLY A 4 1.30 -8.27 20.04
CA GLY A 4 0.85 -6.96 20.50
C GLY A 4 -0.48 -6.55 19.86
N ARG A 5 -1.10 -5.49 20.36
CA ARG A 5 -2.36 -4.96 19.85
C ARG A 5 -2.26 -3.46 19.73
N TRP A 6 -2.94 -2.90 18.75
CA TRP A 6 -3.08 -1.46 18.61
C TRP A 6 -3.75 -0.84 19.84
N ASP A 7 -3.14 0.23 20.37
CA ASP A 7 -3.70 1.05 21.45
C ASP A 7 -3.79 2.52 21.01
N ASP A 8 -5.01 3.05 20.98
CA ASP A 8 -5.30 4.44 20.64
C ASP A 8 -4.68 5.43 21.65
N ASN A 9 -4.63 5.06 22.94
CA ASN A 9 -4.03 5.89 23.98
C ASN A 9 -2.51 5.94 23.82
N ALA A 10 -1.87 4.80 23.51
CA ALA A 10 -0.44 4.75 23.25
C ALA A 10 -0.08 5.60 22.01
N TYR A 11 -0.87 5.49 20.94
CA TYR A 11 -0.72 6.32 19.74
C TYR A 11 -0.86 7.82 20.05
N ALA A 12 -1.92 8.22 20.75
CA ALA A 12 -2.17 9.61 21.13
C ALA A 12 -1.09 10.18 22.06
N ALA A 13 -0.63 9.38 23.03
CA ALA A 13 0.45 9.75 23.94
C ALA A 13 1.77 9.93 23.19
N ALA A 14 2.11 9.01 22.28
CA ALA A 14 3.31 9.11 21.45
C ALA A 14 3.28 10.36 20.56
N LYS A 15 2.14 10.64 19.93
CA LYS A 15 1.95 11.87 19.13
C LYS A 15 2.14 13.14 19.96
N THR A 16 1.51 13.20 21.13
CA THR A 16 1.61 14.35 22.05
C THR A 16 3.04 14.55 22.54
N PHE A 17 3.72 13.47 22.91
CA PHE A 17 5.12 13.51 23.33
C PHE A 17 6.03 14.07 22.22
N ARG A 18 5.86 13.60 20.98
CA ARG A 18 6.64 14.08 19.83
C ARG A 18 6.44 15.56 19.57
N ALA A 19 5.18 16.01 19.56
CA ALA A 19 4.85 17.42 19.40
C ALA A 19 5.51 18.28 20.51
N ALA A 20 5.43 17.84 21.77
CA ALA A 20 6.03 18.54 22.90
C ALA A 20 7.58 18.59 22.85
N LYS A 21 8.22 17.62 22.18
CA LYS A 21 9.67 17.55 21.99
C LYS A 21 10.15 18.16 20.67
N GLY A 22 9.25 18.69 19.84
CA GLY A 22 9.59 19.20 18.50
C GLY A 22 10.10 18.12 17.55
N ILE A 23 9.78 16.85 17.81
CA ILE A 23 10.16 15.73 16.96
C ILE A 23 9.18 15.69 15.78
N ALA A 24 9.70 15.75 14.56
CA ALA A 24 8.89 15.62 13.36
C ALA A 24 8.19 14.26 13.31
N ASP A 25 6.97 14.22 12.77
CA ASP A 25 6.25 12.96 12.59
C ASP A 25 7.07 12.01 11.70
N PHE A 26 7.56 12.48 10.55
CA PHE A 26 8.51 11.74 9.71
C PHE A 26 9.96 12.04 10.12
N GLY A 27 10.35 11.54 11.30
CA GLY A 27 11.66 11.81 11.90
C GLY A 27 12.83 11.34 11.03
N TYR A 28 12.70 10.18 10.38
CA TYR A 28 13.74 9.67 9.48
C TYR A 28 13.93 10.58 8.27
N THR A 29 12.83 11.11 7.70
CA THR A 29 12.89 12.11 6.63
C THR A 29 13.62 13.38 7.07
N ALA A 30 13.32 13.91 8.26
CA ALA A 30 14.01 15.09 8.78
C ALA A 30 15.52 14.83 8.95
N SER A 31 15.89 13.64 9.45
CA SER A 31 17.29 13.24 9.60
C SER A 31 18.00 13.10 8.26
N MET A 32 17.46 12.36 7.30
CA MET A 32 18.08 12.16 5.98
C MET A 32 18.25 13.47 5.23
N ARG A 33 17.26 14.39 5.28
CA ARG A 33 17.37 15.72 4.66
C ARG A 33 18.43 16.62 5.29
N SER A 34 18.90 16.31 6.49
CA SER A 34 20.05 16.99 7.11
C SER A 34 21.42 16.45 6.65
N THR A 35 21.43 15.38 5.85
CA THR A 35 22.63 14.77 5.27
C THR A 35 22.75 15.05 3.77
N PRO A 36 23.95 14.98 3.17
CA PRO A 36 24.13 15.11 1.72
C PRO A 36 23.30 14.09 0.94
N ALA A 37 22.78 14.48 -0.23
CA ALA A 37 21.95 13.59 -1.06
C ALA A 37 22.63 12.27 -1.45
N ALA A 38 23.97 12.29 -1.58
CA ALA A 38 24.75 11.08 -1.86
C ALA A 38 24.76 10.05 -0.73
N SER A 39 24.36 10.41 0.49
CA SER A 39 24.26 9.50 1.65
C SER A 39 22.83 9.08 1.95
N TRP A 40 21.84 9.52 1.18
CA TRP A 40 20.45 9.11 1.37
C TRP A 40 20.29 7.61 1.14
N LYS A 41 19.52 6.97 2.02
CA LYS A 41 19.24 5.53 2.02
C LYS A 41 17.95 5.25 2.77
N ALA A 42 17.34 4.10 2.49
CA ALA A 42 16.21 3.60 3.26
C ALA A 42 16.59 3.42 4.73
N ALA A 43 15.61 3.58 5.62
CA ALA A 43 15.79 3.15 7.00
C ALA A 43 16.10 1.64 7.01
N PRO A 44 17.01 1.13 7.87
CA PRO A 44 17.37 -0.29 7.87
C PRO A 44 16.19 -1.24 8.03
N SER A 45 15.16 -0.85 8.77
CA SER A 45 13.91 -1.59 8.94
C SER A 45 13.08 -1.70 7.65
N LEU A 46 13.25 -0.77 6.72
CA LEU A 46 12.50 -0.63 5.47
C LEU A 46 13.32 -0.97 4.22
N ASP A 47 14.62 -1.23 4.34
CA ASP A 47 15.49 -1.53 3.21
C ASP A 47 15.08 -2.87 2.57
N PRO A 48 14.74 -2.89 1.25
CA PRO A 48 14.41 -4.13 0.55
C PRO A 48 15.64 -4.95 0.15
N LEU A 49 16.85 -4.37 0.15
CA LEU A 49 18.04 -5.01 -0.37
C LEU A 49 18.46 -6.24 0.47
N GLY A 50 18.49 -7.40 -0.17
CA GLY A 50 18.89 -8.66 0.45
C GLY A 50 17.85 -9.23 1.43
N VAL A 51 16.63 -8.67 1.47
CA VAL A 51 15.55 -9.22 2.28
C VAL A 51 15.11 -10.55 1.68
N GLY A 52 15.27 -11.64 2.43
CA GLY A 52 14.67 -12.92 2.06
C GLY A 52 13.15 -12.83 2.02
N PHE A 53 12.54 -12.53 3.18
CA PHE A 53 11.09 -12.36 3.28
C PHE A 53 10.67 -11.31 4.32
N ARG A 54 9.59 -10.58 4.01
CA ARG A 54 8.68 -9.94 4.96
C ARG A 54 7.53 -10.92 5.24
N GLU A 55 7.08 -11.00 6.49
CA GLU A 55 6.21 -12.10 6.92
C GLU A 55 4.99 -11.60 7.68
N CYS A 56 3.81 -12.05 7.24
CA CYS A 56 2.58 -11.94 8.02
C CYS A 56 2.25 -13.34 8.58
N ARG A 57 2.42 -13.51 9.90
CA ARG A 57 2.33 -14.81 10.56
C ARG A 57 1.28 -14.80 11.65
N ASP A 58 0.63 -15.95 11.83
CA ASP A 58 -0.26 -16.16 12.96
C ASP A 58 0.54 -16.18 14.26
N SER A 59 -0.09 -15.75 15.34
CA SER A 59 0.46 -15.80 16.69
C SER A 59 -0.63 -16.18 17.69
N PRO A 60 -0.29 -16.46 18.96
CA PRO A 60 -1.30 -16.70 20.00
C PRO A 60 -2.31 -15.57 20.17
N ASP A 61 -1.89 -14.33 19.90
CA ASP A 61 -2.75 -13.14 20.02
C ASP A 61 -3.52 -12.83 18.74
N HIS A 62 -3.09 -13.41 17.61
CA HIS A 62 -3.56 -13.15 16.24
C HIS A 62 -3.59 -14.46 15.44
N ALA A 63 -4.58 -15.31 15.69
CA ALA A 63 -4.63 -16.67 15.16
C ALA A 63 -5.10 -16.75 13.69
N ASP A 64 -5.80 -15.71 13.19
CA ASP A 64 -6.28 -15.59 11.81
C ASP A 64 -5.73 -14.32 11.16
N SER A 65 -4.40 -14.23 11.10
CA SER A 65 -3.72 -13.06 10.57
C SER A 65 -4.15 -12.77 9.13
N THR A 66 -4.56 -11.53 8.87
CA THR A 66 -4.92 -11.05 7.53
C THR A 66 -3.91 -9.98 7.08
N PRO A 67 -3.09 -10.25 6.05
CA PRO A 67 -2.07 -9.33 5.57
C PRO A 67 -2.67 -8.18 4.75
N ILE A 68 -2.35 -6.94 5.12
CA ILE A 68 -2.70 -5.72 4.39
C ILE A 68 -1.42 -4.92 4.13
N ALA A 69 -1.02 -4.80 2.87
CA ALA A 69 0.09 -3.97 2.44
C ALA A 69 -0.44 -2.64 1.89
N VAL A 70 0.10 -1.52 2.35
CA VAL A 70 -0.22 -0.19 1.84
C VAL A 70 1.08 0.49 1.42
N LEU A 71 1.26 0.68 0.12
CA LEU A 71 2.46 1.26 -0.47
C LEU A 71 2.12 2.64 -1.04
N PHE A 72 2.86 3.66 -0.61
CA PHE A 72 2.67 5.02 -1.05
C PHE A 72 3.71 5.40 -2.08
N ASP A 73 3.27 6.07 -3.12
CA ASP A 73 4.14 6.97 -3.87
C ASP A 73 4.70 8.06 -2.94
N VAL A 74 6.02 8.20 -2.91
CA VAL A 74 6.76 9.19 -2.10
C VAL A 74 7.53 10.21 -2.95
N THR A 75 7.15 10.34 -4.22
CA THR A 75 7.65 11.37 -5.14
C THR A 75 7.15 12.76 -4.75
N GLY A 76 7.66 13.78 -5.44
CA GLY A 76 7.37 15.17 -5.13
C GLY A 76 5.88 15.53 -5.13
N SER A 77 5.07 14.93 -6.02
CA SER A 77 3.62 15.19 -6.10
C SER A 77 2.83 14.53 -4.96
N MET A 78 3.34 13.45 -4.38
CA MET A 78 2.58 12.57 -3.49
C MET A 78 2.99 12.64 -2.01
N GLY A 79 4.02 13.43 -1.66
CA GLY A 79 4.58 13.51 -0.30
C GLY A 79 3.64 13.97 0.83
N ALA A 80 2.42 14.43 0.51
CA ALA A 80 1.39 14.77 1.50
C ALA A 80 0.56 13.55 1.95
N VAL A 81 0.32 12.58 1.07
CA VAL A 81 -0.58 11.44 1.33
C VAL A 81 -0.10 10.55 2.48
N PRO A 82 1.18 10.14 2.56
CA PRO A 82 1.68 9.36 3.70
C PRO A 82 1.47 10.06 5.05
N ARG A 83 1.55 11.40 5.07
CA ARG A 83 1.38 12.21 6.28
C ARG A 83 -0.06 12.28 6.73
N ILE A 84 -0.98 12.43 5.77
CA ILE A 84 -2.43 12.39 6.03
C ILE A 84 -2.80 11.03 6.61
N MET A 85 -2.31 9.95 5.99
CA MET A 85 -2.56 8.59 6.46
C MET A 85 -2.00 8.35 7.86
N GLN A 86 -0.78 8.80 8.15
CA GLN A 86 -0.18 8.73 9.49
C GLN A 86 -1.11 9.33 10.53
N GLY A 87 -1.63 10.54 10.28
CA GLY A 87 -2.54 11.22 11.18
C GLY A 87 -3.85 10.46 11.43
N LYS A 88 -4.25 9.58 10.50
CA LYS A 88 -5.51 8.83 10.50
C LYS A 88 -5.38 7.33 10.79
N LEU A 89 -4.20 6.82 11.14
CA LEU A 89 -3.99 5.38 11.40
C LEU A 89 -4.94 4.82 12.48
N GLY A 90 -5.17 5.55 13.57
CA GLY A 90 -6.10 5.13 14.62
C GLY A 90 -7.55 4.96 14.13
N LYS A 91 -7.97 5.74 13.11
CA LYS A 91 -9.29 5.57 12.48
C LYS A 91 -9.34 4.29 11.64
N LEU A 92 -8.33 4.04 10.80
CA LEU A 92 -8.23 2.82 10.00
C LEU A 92 -8.32 1.58 10.88
N HIS A 93 -7.50 1.52 11.93
CA HIS A 93 -7.50 0.39 12.85
C HIS A 93 -8.83 0.25 13.59
N GLY A 94 -9.44 1.38 13.96
CA GLY A 94 -10.78 1.43 14.50
C GLY A 94 -11.83 0.80 13.60
N LEU A 95 -11.80 1.07 12.29
CA LEU A 95 -12.72 0.45 11.35
C LEU A 95 -12.44 -1.06 11.19
N LEU A 96 -11.18 -1.44 10.99
CA LEU A 96 -10.85 -2.84 10.74
C LEU A 96 -11.19 -3.75 11.93
N GLN A 97 -10.84 -3.33 13.16
CA GLN A 97 -11.03 -4.15 14.35
C GLN A 97 -12.35 -3.85 15.09
N ARG A 98 -12.68 -2.59 15.38
CA ARG A 98 -13.86 -2.28 16.23
C ARG A 98 -15.19 -2.49 15.51
N LYS A 99 -15.23 -2.31 14.18
CA LYS A 99 -16.39 -2.69 13.34
C LYS A 99 -16.35 -4.15 12.89
N GLY A 100 -15.29 -4.88 13.24
CA GLY A 100 -15.18 -6.32 12.99
C GLY A 100 -15.05 -6.68 11.51
N TYR A 101 -14.51 -5.79 10.68
CA TYR A 101 -14.27 -6.09 9.26
C TYR A 101 -13.23 -7.19 9.10
N LEU A 102 -12.24 -7.25 10.01
CA LEU A 102 -11.25 -8.32 10.10
C LEU A 102 -11.01 -8.70 11.56
N ALA A 103 -10.75 -10.00 11.81
CA ALA A 103 -10.39 -10.49 13.12
C ALA A 103 -8.99 -10.01 13.55
N ASP A 104 -7.97 -10.40 12.79
CA ASP A 104 -6.57 -10.14 13.14
C ASP A 104 -5.81 -9.43 11.98
N PRO A 105 -6.11 -8.15 11.67
CA PRO A 105 -5.41 -7.43 10.62
C PRO A 105 -3.94 -7.19 11.00
N GLN A 106 -3.02 -7.48 10.08
CA GLN A 106 -1.62 -7.06 10.18
C GLN A 106 -1.29 -6.18 9.00
N LEU A 107 -0.72 -5.00 9.27
CA LEU A 107 -0.46 -3.99 8.26
C LEU A 107 1.04 -3.81 8.03
N MET A 108 1.40 -3.62 6.77
CA MET A 108 2.75 -3.25 6.34
C MET A 108 2.68 -1.97 5.50
N PHE A 109 3.55 -1.01 5.80
CA PHE A 109 3.69 0.22 5.02
C PHE A 109 4.97 0.22 4.18
N GLY A 110 4.94 0.92 3.04
CA GLY A 110 6.10 1.10 2.20
C GLY A 110 6.03 2.38 1.36
N GLY A 111 7.19 2.79 0.86
CA GLY A 111 7.37 3.93 -0.03
C GLY A 111 7.86 3.48 -1.41
N ILE A 112 7.32 4.08 -2.47
CA ILE A 112 7.64 3.86 -3.87
C ILE A 112 8.10 5.18 -4.47
N GLY A 113 9.26 5.18 -5.12
CA GLY A 113 9.74 6.29 -5.93
C GLY A 113 10.22 5.81 -7.29
N ASP A 114 11.16 6.54 -7.88
CA ASP A 114 11.67 6.25 -9.21
C ASP A 114 13.02 5.53 -9.16
N ALA A 115 13.09 4.27 -9.61
CA ALA A 115 14.34 3.55 -9.72
C ALA A 115 15.33 4.19 -10.73
N ASP A 116 14.89 5.03 -11.66
CA ASP A 116 15.80 5.70 -12.59
C ASP A 116 16.52 6.91 -11.95
N SER A 117 15.83 7.68 -11.10
CA SER A 117 16.36 8.95 -10.56
C SER A 117 16.63 8.93 -9.05
N ASP A 118 15.84 8.19 -8.29
CA ASP A 118 15.85 8.29 -6.82
C ASP A 118 16.96 7.45 -6.19
N ARG A 119 17.40 7.91 -5.01
CA ARG A 119 18.36 7.17 -4.19
C ARG A 119 17.69 6.06 -3.41
N VAL A 120 16.43 6.25 -3.04
CA VAL A 120 15.64 5.33 -2.23
C VAL A 120 14.32 4.98 -2.95
N PRO A 121 14.39 4.28 -4.10
CA PRO A 121 13.25 4.06 -4.98
C PRO A 121 12.23 3.05 -4.44
N LEU A 122 12.60 2.26 -3.44
CA LEU A 122 11.70 1.31 -2.79
C LEU A 122 12.04 1.19 -1.31
N GLN A 123 11.01 1.22 -0.47
CA GLN A 123 11.07 1.03 0.97
C GLN A 123 9.91 0.12 1.37
N VAL A 124 10.18 -1.01 2.01
CA VAL A 124 9.13 -1.96 2.40
C VAL A 124 9.35 -2.37 3.85
N GLY A 125 8.37 -2.04 4.69
CA GLY A 125 8.39 -2.37 6.10
C GLY A 125 8.08 -3.83 6.37
N GLN A 126 7.39 -4.05 7.48
CA GLN A 126 7.09 -5.38 7.98
C GLN A 126 5.64 -5.45 8.44
N PHE A 127 5.01 -6.62 8.43
CA PHE A 127 3.65 -6.76 8.96
C PHE A 127 3.64 -6.62 10.47
N GLU A 128 2.82 -5.68 10.96
CA GLU A 128 2.67 -5.38 12.37
C GLU A 128 1.18 -5.34 12.76
N SER A 129 0.91 -5.72 14.01
CA SER A 129 -0.43 -5.77 14.61
C SER A 129 -0.64 -4.73 15.72
N ASP A 130 0.38 -3.90 15.97
CA ASP A 130 0.43 -2.95 17.08
C ASP A 130 0.93 -1.57 16.63
N ASN A 131 1.19 -0.69 17.58
CA ASN A 131 1.61 0.69 17.29
C ASN A 131 2.96 0.81 16.55
N ARG A 132 3.75 -0.27 16.38
CA ARG A 132 4.98 -0.27 15.54
C ARG A 132 4.67 0.04 14.07
N MET A 133 3.42 -0.14 13.66
CA MET A 133 2.90 0.38 12.39
C MET A 133 3.11 1.89 12.21
N ASP A 134 2.89 2.71 13.26
CA ASP A 134 3.15 4.17 13.23
C ASP A 134 4.66 4.42 13.09
N GLU A 135 5.50 3.62 13.75
CA GLU A 135 6.96 3.75 13.66
C GLU A 135 7.46 3.49 12.24
N GLN A 136 6.99 2.42 11.59
CA GLN A 136 7.35 2.13 10.20
C GLN A 136 6.96 3.24 9.24
N LEU A 137 5.75 3.79 9.38
CA LEU A 137 5.30 4.88 8.51
C LEU A 137 6.17 6.13 8.69
N ARG A 138 6.59 6.41 9.93
CA ARG A 138 7.47 7.54 10.29
C ARG A 138 8.92 7.36 9.84
N ASP A 139 9.34 6.10 9.65
CA ASP A 139 10.65 5.72 9.13
C ASP A 139 10.73 5.83 7.60
N ILE A 140 9.60 5.92 6.89
CA ILE A 140 9.61 6.13 5.44
C ILE A 140 10.33 7.44 5.13
N PHE A 141 11.35 7.34 4.28
CA PHE A 141 12.02 8.49 3.71
C PHE A 141 11.18 9.05 2.56
N LEU A 142 10.61 10.23 2.79
CA LEU A 142 9.91 11.00 1.76
C LEU A 142 10.96 11.80 0.97
N GLU A 143 11.67 11.12 0.07
CA GLU A 143 12.71 11.69 -0.80
C GLU A 143 12.14 12.86 -1.61
N GLY A 144 10.89 12.73 -2.08
CA GLY A 144 10.22 13.75 -2.87
C GLY A 144 10.90 13.99 -4.22
N GLY A 145 11.57 12.95 -4.72
CA GLY A 145 12.16 12.90 -6.07
C GLY A 145 11.08 12.60 -7.11
N GLY A 146 11.38 11.66 -7.98
CA GLY A 146 10.53 11.27 -9.11
C GLY A 146 11.14 11.58 -10.47
N GLY A 147 10.53 10.99 -11.49
CA GLY A 147 10.97 11.09 -12.88
C GLY A 147 10.32 12.25 -13.65
N GLY A 148 10.87 12.56 -14.83
CA GLY A 148 10.21 13.43 -15.81
C GLY A 148 9.28 12.67 -16.76
N GLN A 149 9.12 11.36 -16.56
CA GLN A 149 8.55 10.43 -17.54
C GLN A 149 7.09 10.04 -17.27
N LYS A 150 6.38 10.68 -16.32
CA LYS A 150 5.00 10.33 -15.94
C LYS A 150 4.84 8.82 -15.68
N SER A 151 5.86 8.24 -15.05
CA SER A 151 5.88 6.85 -14.64
C SER A 151 6.84 6.64 -13.48
N GLU A 152 6.40 5.84 -12.53
CA GLU A 152 7.12 5.52 -11.29
C GLU A 152 7.28 4.00 -11.14
N SER A 153 8.14 3.57 -10.22
CA SER A 153 8.52 2.14 -10.11
C SER A 153 7.52 1.29 -9.32
N TYR A 154 6.23 1.43 -9.61
CA TYR A 154 5.17 0.62 -8.97
C TYR A 154 5.33 -0.87 -9.29
N GLU A 155 5.84 -1.21 -10.47
CA GLU A 155 6.11 -2.59 -10.89
C GLU A 155 7.22 -3.25 -10.04
N LEU A 156 8.19 -2.46 -9.56
CA LEU A 156 9.24 -2.95 -8.66
C LEU A 156 8.69 -3.26 -7.26
N ALA A 157 7.79 -2.41 -6.75
CA ALA A 157 7.06 -2.68 -5.51
C ALA A 157 6.18 -3.93 -5.65
N ALA A 158 5.45 -4.05 -6.76
CA ALA A 158 4.63 -5.21 -7.07
C ALA A 158 5.45 -6.51 -7.08
N TYR A 159 6.64 -6.50 -7.68
CA TYR A 159 7.57 -7.62 -7.69
C TYR A 159 7.98 -8.03 -6.28
N PHE A 160 8.36 -7.05 -5.44
CA PHE A 160 8.74 -7.33 -4.07
C PHE A 160 7.62 -8.01 -3.29
N ILE A 161 6.37 -7.52 -3.39
CA ILE A 161 5.23 -8.13 -2.71
C ILE A 161 4.94 -9.55 -3.23
N ALA A 162 5.14 -9.81 -4.53
CA ALA A 162 4.89 -11.12 -5.11
C ALA A 162 5.85 -12.20 -4.57
N ARG A 163 7.13 -11.83 -4.36
CA ARG A 163 8.22 -12.80 -4.16
C ARG A 163 8.87 -12.76 -2.79
N HIS A 164 8.87 -11.60 -2.13
CA HIS A 164 9.50 -11.40 -0.83
C HIS A 164 8.47 -11.23 0.29
N VAL A 165 7.21 -11.59 0.06
CA VAL A 165 6.20 -11.62 1.11
C VAL A 165 5.62 -13.02 1.27
N VAL A 166 5.64 -13.51 2.50
CA VAL A 166 5.06 -14.79 2.89
C VAL A 166 3.98 -14.57 3.93
N THR A 167 2.83 -15.22 3.73
CA THR A 167 1.65 -15.01 4.57
C THR A 167 1.05 -16.34 4.99
N ASP A 168 0.72 -16.46 6.28
CA ASP A 168 0.01 -17.63 6.79
C ASP A 168 -1.43 -17.69 6.28
N ALA A 169 -2.06 -16.54 6.03
CA ALA A 169 -3.36 -16.43 5.35
C ALA A 169 -3.39 -17.25 4.04
N TRP A 170 -2.36 -17.08 3.21
CA TRP A 170 -2.25 -17.83 1.96
C TRP A 170 -1.80 -19.27 2.21
N GLN A 171 -0.69 -19.47 2.93
CA GLN A 171 -0.05 -20.79 3.06
C GLN A 171 -0.89 -21.81 3.83
N LYS A 172 -1.65 -21.37 4.83
CA LYS A 172 -2.46 -22.26 5.68
C LYS A 172 -3.93 -22.29 5.29
N ARG A 173 -4.47 -21.17 4.81
CA ARG A 173 -5.91 -20.99 4.60
C ARG A 173 -6.31 -20.74 3.15
N GLY A 174 -5.35 -20.52 2.25
CA GLY A 174 -5.64 -20.15 0.85
C GLY A 174 -6.36 -18.80 0.72
N ARG A 175 -6.33 -17.97 1.76
CA ARG A 175 -6.95 -16.63 1.77
C ARG A 175 -5.97 -15.62 1.20
N LYS A 176 -6.46 -14.75 0.33
CA LYS A 176 -5.65 -13.68 -0.26
C LYS A 176 -5.41 -12.57 0.77
N GLY A 177 -4.29 -11.88 0.62
CA GLY A 177 -4.06 -10.60 1.29
C GLY A 177 -4.65 -9.42 0.53
N TYR A 178 -4.49 -8.22 1.08
CA TYR A 178 -4.85 -6.96 0.44
C TYR A 178 -3.62 -6.12 0.14
N LEU A 179 -3.46 -5.66 -1.10
CA LEU A 179 -2.41 -4.73 -1.51
C LEU A 179 -3.06 -3.45 -2.04
N PHE A 180 -2.79 -2.33 -1.38
CA PHE A 180 -3.17 -1.01 -1.83
C PHE A 180 -1.94 -0.23 -2.26
N ILE A 181 -1.86 0.11 -3.54
CA ILE A 181 -0.86 1.03 -4.09
C ILE A 181 -1.54 2.39 -4.23
N ILE A 182 -0.94 3.45 -3.68
CA ILE A 182 -1.48 4.80 -3.75
C ILE A 182 -0.49 5.66 -4.52
N GLY A 183 -0.89 6.11 -5.71
CA GLY A 183 -0.01 6.81 -6.65
C GLY A 183 -0.78 7.62 -7.69
N ASP A 184 -0.06 8.37 -8.50
CA ASP A 184 -0.62 9.27 -9.50
C ASP A 184 -0.11 9.08 -10.94
N GLU A 185 0.85 8.18 -11.15
CA GLU A 185 1.50 7.98 -12.45
C GLU A 185 1.28 6.56 -13.04
N LEU A 186 1.93 6.28 -14.18
CA LEU A 186 1.94 4.98 -14.84
C LEU A 186 3.01 4.05 -14.24
N ASN A 187 2.91 2.74 -14.48
CA ASN A 187 4.08 1.86 -14.33
C ASN A 187 5.18 2.23 -15.33
N LYS A 188 6.43 1.84 -15.02
CA LYS A 188 7.45 1.76 -16.06
C LYS A 188 7.01 0.74 -17.13
N PRO A 189 7.35 0.95 -18.42
CA PRO A 189 6.95 0.04 -19.50
C PRO A 189 7.55 -1.36 -19.37
N ARG A 190 8.63 -1.50 -18.59
CA ARG A 190 9.29 -2.77 -18.26
C ARG A 190 9.80 -2.70 -16.83
N LEU A 191 9.72 -3.82 -16.11
CA LEU A 191 10.46 -4.00 -14.88
C LEU A 191 11.89 -4.40 -15.24
N GLU A 192 12.82 -3.45 -15.18
CA GLU A 192 14.20 -3.70 -15.60
C GLU A 192 14.96 -4.58 -14.60
N ALA A 193 15.66 -5.59 -15.12
CA ALA A 193 16.42 -6.52 -14.28
C ALA A 193 17.53 -5.83 -13.48
N ARG A 194 18.08 -4.71 -13.99
CA ARG A 194 19.05 -3.89 -13.25
C ARG A 194 18.45 -3.27 -12.00
N HIS A 195 17.18 -2.88 -12.02
CA HIS A 195 16.50 -2.29 -10.87
C HIS A 195 16.25 -3.33 -9.80
N ILE A 196 15.79 -4.52 -10.19
CA ILE A 196 15.63 -5.65 -9.26
C ILE A 196 16.96 -5.97 -8.56
N ARG A 197 18.05 -6.17 -9.32
CA ARG A 197 19.38 -6.49 -8.76
C ARG A 197 19.90 -5.41 -7.81
N ARG A 198 19.75 -4.13 -8.19
CA ARG A 198 20.28 -3.01 -7.41
C ARG A 198 19.47 -2.73 -6.15
N VAL A 199 18.15 -2.83 -6.23
CA VAL A 199 17.24 -2.38 -5.16
C VAL A 199 16.83 -3.53 -4.25
N ILE A 200 16.54 -4.71 -4.82
CA ILE A 200 16.04 -5.88 -4.06
C ILE A 200 17.17 -6.88 -3.82
N GLY A 201 18.06 -7.07 -4.79
CA GLY A 201 19.20 -7.99 -4.69
C GLY A 201 18.99 -9.34 -5.38
N ASP A 202 17.84 -9.56 -6.01
CA ASP A 202 17.57 -10.79 -6.76
C ASP A 202 18.38 -10.88 -8.06
N GLU A 203 18.92 -12.06 -8.36
CA GLU A 203 19.64 -12.34 -9.59
C GLU A 203 18.68 -12.63 -10.75
N VAL A 204 18.12 -11.57 -11.34
CA VAL A 204 17.25 -11.67 -12.53
C VAL A 204 18.04 -11.42 -13.81
N GLY A 205 17.91 -12.31 -14.80
CA GLY A 205 18.68 -12.27 -16.05
C GLY A 205 18.11 -11.36 -17.16
N GLN A 206 16.82 -11.04 -17.11
CA GLN A 206 16.11 -10.31 -18.16
C GLN A 206 15.01 -9.42 -17.60
N ASP A 207 14.65 -8.38 -18.34
CA ASP A 207 13.52 -7.52 -17.97
C ASP A 207 12.22 -8.32 -17.97
N ILE A 208 11.28 -7.93 -17.11
CA ILE A 208 10.00 -8.60 -16.90
C ILE A 208 8.87 -7.67 -17.36
N ASP A 209 7.84 -8.24 -17.98
CA ASP A 209 6.58 -7.53 -18.21
C ASP A 209 5.88 -7.19 -16.87
N PRO A 210 5.64 -5.91 -16.54
CA PRO A 210 4.88 -5.53 -15.36
C PRO A 210 3.53 -6.25 -15.24
N VAL A 211 2.84 -6.50 -16.36
CA VAL A 211 1.55 -7.19 -16.36
C VAL A 211 1.67 -8.63 -15.85
N SER A 212 2.78 -9.32 -16.15
CA SER A 212 3.07 -10.65 -15.61
C SER A 212 3.23 -10.62 -14.08
N VAL A 213 3.84 -9.57 -13.53
CA VAL A 213 3.99 -9.38 -12.07
C VAL A 213 2.63 -9.20 -11.40
N TYR A 214 1.76 -8.36 -11.95
CA TYR A 214 0.41 -8.17 -11.42
C TYR A 214 -0.45 -9.44 -11.53
N ARG A 215 -0.29 -10.23 -12.60
CA ARG A 215 -0.93 -11.55 -12.73
C ARG A 215 -0.46 -12.52 -11.64
N GLU A 216 0.83 -12.53 -11.32
CA GLU A 216 1.40 -13.32 -10.23
C GLU A 216 0.82 -12.88 -8.87
N LEU A 217 0.82 -11.57 -8.60
CA LEU A 217 0.24 -10.99 -7.38
C LEU A 217 -1.23 -11.36 -7.19
N ALA A 218 -2.04 -11.23 -8.23
CA ALA A 218 -3.48 -11.47 -8.19
C ALA A 218 -3.84 -12.91 -7.75
N ARG A 219 -2.89 -13.85 -7.83
CA ARG A 219 -3.08 -15.22 -7.29
C ARG A 219 -3.21 -15.22 -5.77
N ARG A 220 -2.49 -14.33 -5.07
CA ARG A 220 -2.35 -14.31 -3.60
C ARG A 220 -2.86 -13.02 -2.95
N TRP A 221 -3.20 -12.00 -3.73
CA TRP A 221 -3.58 -10.68 -3.26
C TRP A 221 -4.81 -10.14 -4.01
N HIS A 222 -5.68 -9.43 -3.30
CA HIS A 222 -6.57 -8.43 -3.89
C HIS A 222 -5.76 -7.15 -4.06
N VAL A 223 -5.44 -6.81 -5.31
CA VAL A 223 -4.59 -5.66 -5.63
C VAL A 223 -5.45 -4.49 -6.06
N TYR A 224 -5.28 -3.34 -5.40
CA TYR A 224 -5.97 -2.09 -5.68
C TYR A 224 -4.95 -0.99 -5.97
N PHE A 225 -5.29 -0.12 -6.92
CA PHE A 225 -4.56 1.12 -7.15
C PHE A 225 -5.50 2.28 -6.85
N ILE A 226 -5.10 3.17 -5.94
CA ILE A 226 -5.85 4.35 -5.54
C ILE A 226 -5.17 5.57 -6.14
N LEU A 227 -5.90 6.29 -7.00
CA LEU A 227 -5.51 7.58 -7.56
C LEU A 227 -6.17 8.71 -6.75
N PRO A 228 -5.46 9.37 -5.82
CA PRO A 228 -6.00 10.48 -5.04
C PRO A 228 -6.00 11.79 -5.83
N ASN A 229 -7.00 12.64 -5.60
CA ASN A 229 -7.09 13.99 -6.18
C ASN A 229 -6.15 14.97 -5.49
N GLN A 230 -4.85 14.76 -5.67
CA GLN A 230 -3.79 15.61 -5.17
C GLN A 230 -2.69 15.87 -6.22
N SER A 231 -2.78 15.20 -7.37
CA SER A 231 -1.81 15.28 -8.45
C SER A 231 -2.31 16.06 -9.66
N SER A 232 -1.37 16.46 -10.51
CA SER A 232 -1.69 17.07 -11.81
C SER A 232 -2.29 16.07 -12.81
N TYR A 233 -2.18 14.76 -12.55
CA TYR A 233 -2.66 13.69 -13.42
C TYR A 233 -4.01 13.10 -12.99
N PHE A 234 -4.66 13.61 -11.94
CA PHE A 234 -5.95 13.09 -11.48
C PHE A 234 -7.04 13.08 -12.58
N HIS A 235 -7.02 14.06 -13.47
CA HIS A 235 -7.95 14.18 -14.61
C HIS A 235 -7.39 13.63 -15.92
N ASP A 236 -6.23 12.99 -15.89
CA ASP A 236 -5.62 12.41 -17.07
C ASP A 236 -6.17 11.00 -17.33
N ASP A 237 -6.96 10.87 -18.39
CA ASP A 237 -7.63 9.61 -18.72
C ASP A 237 -6.67 8.46 -19.02
N SER A 238 -5.44 8.75 -19.49
CA SER A 238 -4.45 7.71 -19.79
C SER A 238 -3.99 6.94 -18.54
N ILE A 239 -3.94 7.59 -17.37
CA ILE A 239 -3.65 6.93 -16.09
C ILE A 239 -4.77 5.93 -15.77
N GLY A 240 -6.01 6.39 -15.89
CA GLY A 240 -7.18 5.57 -15.63
C GLY A 240 -7.34 4.41 -16.62
N GLU A 241 -7.08 4.63 -17.90
CA GLU A 241 -7.11 3.58 -18.93
C GLU A 241 -6.04 2.51 -18.67
N HIS A 242 -4.81 2.93 -18.35
CA HIS A 242 -3.72 2.01 -18.01
C HIS A 242 -4.09 1.12 -16.81
N TRP A 243 -4.40 1.72 -15.66
CA TRP A 243 -4.67 0.94 -14.44
C TRP A 243 -5.95 0.12 -14.54
N ARG A 244 -7.00 0.62 -15.21
CA ARG A 244 -8.19 -0.21 -15.49
C ARG A 244 -7.87 -1.37 -16.40
N SER A 245 -6.94 -1.26 -17.34
CA SER A 245 -6.56 -2.39 -18.21
C SER A 245 -5.85 -3.54 -17.46
N ILE A 246 -5.23 -3.24 -16.31
CA ILE A 246 -4.48 -4.20 -15.48
C ILE A 246 -5.30 -4.71 -14.29
N LEU A 247 -6.06 -3.81 -13.65
CA LEU A 247 -6.73 -4.07 -12.36
C LEU A 247 -8.26 -4.02 -12.46
N GLY A 248 -8.81 -3.58 -13.59
CA GLY A 248 -10.25 -3.50 -13.80
C GLY A 248 -10.94 -2.59 -12.80
N GLN A 249 -11.87 -3.17 -12.03
CA GLN A 249 -12.66 -2.48 -11.00
C GLN A 249 -11.84 -2.14 -9.75
N ASN A 250 -10.65 -2.74 -9.59
CA ASN A 250 -9.80 -2.46 -8.44
C ASN A 250 -8.95 -1.20 -8.62
N PHE A 251 -9.10 -0.48 -9.74
CA PHE A 251 -8.63 0.90 -9.87
C PHE A 251 -9.67 1.87 -9.28
N LEU A 252 -9.28 2.61 -8.25
CA LEU A 252 -10.14 3.49 -7.49
C LEU A 252 -9.67 4.94 -7.63
N LYS A 253 -10.58 5.85 -7.96
CA LYS A 253 -10.32 7.30 -7.90
C LYS A 253 -10.87 7.85 -6.60
N LEU A 254 -10.06 8.62 -5.88
CA LEU A 254 -10.43 9.19 -4.59
C LEU A 254 -10.38 10.72 -4.64
N ASP A 255 -11.56 11.35 -4.53
CA ASP A 255 -11.70 12.80 -4.63
C ASP A 255 -11.13 13.56 -3.41
N ASP A 256 -11.19 12.97 -2.22
CA ASP A 256 -10.58 13.49 -1.01
C ASP A 256 -9.47 12.56 -0.53
N PRO A 257 -8.19 12.92 -0.69
CA PRO A 257 -7.06 12.14 -0.18
C PRO A 257 -7.07 11.99 1.34
N GLY A 258 -7.80 12.85 2.05
CA GLY A 258 -8.15 12.68 3.46
C GLY A 258 -8.80 11.33 3.73
N ALA A 259 -9.57 10.78 2.80
CA ALA A 259 -10.41 9.60 3.00
C ALA A 259 -9.73 8.26 2.63
N VAL A 260 -8.40 8.23 2.44
CA VAL A 260 -7.67 7.00 2.05
C VAL A 260 -7.87 5.87 3.06
N CYS A 261 -7.75 6.16 4.36
CA CYS A 261 -7.94 5.16 5.41
C CYS A 261 -9.36 4.58 5.40
N GLU A 262 -10.35 5.46 5.28
CA GLU A 262 -11.76 5.11 5.20
C GLU A 262 -12.06 4.27 3.95
N LEU A 263 -11.49 4.62 2.80
CA LEU A 263 -11.61 3.87 1.55
C LEU A 263 -11.03 2.46 1.70
N ILE A 264 -9.82 2.32 2.25
CA ILE A 264 -9.17 1.01 2.47
C ILE A 264 -10.05 0.11 3.34
N ALA A 265 -10.51 0.63 4.49
CA ALA A 265 -11.35 -0.13 5.41
C ALA A 265 -12.70 -0.53 4.78
N ALA A 266 -13.38 0.40 4.11
CA ALA A 266 -14.64 0.11 3.44
C ALA A 266 -14.48 -0.90 2.29
N THR A 267 -13.38 -0.81 1.52
CA THR A 267 -13.05 -1.78 0.47
C THR A 267 -12.91 -3.19 1.05
N ILE A 268 -12.17 -3.33 2.15
CA ILE A 268 -11.98 -4.62 2.84
C ILE A 268 -13.32 -5.14 3.37
N GLY A 269 -14.10 -4.29 4.06
CA GLY A 269 -15.39 -4.70 4.64
C GLY A 269 -16.39 -5.21 3.58
N VAL A 270 -16.39 -4.58 2.39
CA VAL A 270 -17.18 -5.01 1.24
C VAL A 270 -16.64 -6.30 0.61
N GLU A 271 -15.31 -6.41 0.42
CA GLU A 271 -14.69 -7.60 -0.18
C GLU A 271 -14.87 -8.85 0.71
N GLU A 272 -14.73 -8.71 2.03
CA GLU A 272 -14.99 -9.77 3.02
C GLU A 272 -16.49 -10.05 3.21
N SER A 273 -17.37 -9.32 2.52
CA SER A 273 -18.84 -9.44 2.63
C SER A 273 -19.38 -9.28 4.06
N VAL A 274 -18.65 -8.54 4.91
CA VAL A 274 -19.07 -8.20 6.27
C VAL A 274 -20.12 -7.09 6.25
N VAL A 275 -19.97 -6.15 5.31
CA VAL A 275 -20.88 -5.03 5.09
C VAL A 275 -21.12 -4.84 3.59
N ASP A 276 -22.28 -4.29 3.23
CA ASP A 276 -22.45 -3.71 1.90
C ASP A 276 -21.96 -2.25 1.87
N LEU A 277 -21.98 -1.63 0.69
CA LEU A 277 -21.55 -0.23 0.54
C LEU A 277 -22.39 0.73 1.42
N GLY A 278 -23.70 0.51 1.54
CA GLY A 278 -24.56 1.36 2.36
C GLY A 278 -24.17 1.29 3.84
N GLN A 279 -23.99 0.08 4.35
CA GLN A 279 -23.57 -0.17 5.73
C GLN A 279 -22.15 0.35 6.00
N ALA A 280 -21.21 0.18 5.06
CA ALA A 280 -19.86 0.73 5.19
C ALA A 280 -19.89 2.26 5.35
N LEU A 281 -20.73 2.97 4.60
CA LEU A 281 -20.88 4.43 4.71
C LEU A 281 -21.51 4.87 6.04
N VAL A 282 -22.45 4.07 6.58
CA VAL A 282 -23.01 4.29 7.92
C VAL A 282 -21.93 4.13 8.98
N ASP A 283 -21.14 3.05 8.91
CA ASP A 283 -20.06 2.79 9.86
C ASP A 283 -19.00 3.91 9.85
N LEU A 284 -18.68 4.46 8.68
CA LEU A 284 -17.80 5.63 8.55
C LEU A 284 -18.39 6.87 9.25
N ALA A 285 -19.70 7.11 9.12
CA ALA A 285 -20.33 8.24 9.78
C ALA A 285 -20.29 8.09 11.32
N GLU A 286 -20.55 6.88 11.83
CA GLU A 286 -20.58 6.60 13.27
C GLU A 286 -19.21 6.79 13.96
N ILE A 287 -18.11 6.52 13.25
CA ILE A 287 -16.76 6.74 13.79
C ILE A 287 -16.24 8.18 13.58
N GLY A 288 -17.11 9.09 13.15
CA GLY A 288 -16.76 10.50 12.95
C GLY A 288 -15.98 10.77 11.66
N SER A 289 -16.23 9.98 10.61
CA SER A 289 -15.70 10.19 9.25
C SER A 289 -16.83 10.49 8.24
N ALA A 290 -17.87 11.20 8.68
CA ALA A 290 -19.01 11.56 7.83
C ALA A 290 -18.65 12.47 6.65
N ALA A 291 -17.61 13.31 6.80
CA ALA A 291 -17.13 14.17 5.72
C ALA A 291 -16.45 13.36 4.61
N GLU A 292 -15.80 12.26 4.99
CA GLU A 292 -15.08 11.35 4.09
C GLU A 292 -16.03 10.36 3.37
N SER A 293 -17.22 10.10 3.94
CA SER A 293 -18.19 9.13 3.40
C SER A 293 -18.59 9.41 1.94
N GLU A 294 -18.73 10.68 1.54
CA GLU A 294 -19.10 11.01 0.15
C GLU A 294 -18.00 10.59 -0.84
N ALA A 295 -16.73 10.90 -0.52
CA ALA A 295 -15.59 10.54 -1.36
C ALA A 295 -15.41 9.01 -1.45
N VAL A 296 -15.58 8.31 -0.32
CA VAL A 296 -15.53 6.83 -0.29
C VAL A 296 -16.68 6.22 -1.09
N GLY A 297 -17.89 6.73 -0.92
CA GLY A 297 -19.07 6.26 -1.64
C GLY A 297 -18.92 6.39 -3.14
N LYS A 298 -18.37 7.52 -3.61
CA LYS A 298 -18.10 7.73 -5.04
C LYS A 298 -17.01 6.80 -5.57
N ALA A 299 -15.93 6.60 -4.82
CA ALA A 299 -14.85 5.68 -5.20
C ALA A 299 -15.37 4.24 -5.33
N LEU A 300 -16.15 3.77 -4.35
CA LEU A 300 -16.66 2.39 -4.28
C LEU A 300 -17.93 2.15 -5.08
N ALA A 301 -18.64 3.18 -5.57
CA ALA A 301 -19.79 3.01 -6.45
C ALA A 301 -19.44 2.21 -7.71
N THR A 302 -18.18 2.29 -8.15
CA THR A 302 -17.64 1.51 -9.29
C THR A 302 -17.44 0.02 -8.98
N VAL A 303 -17.23 -0.31 -7.70
CA VAL A 303 -17.05 -1.67 -7.17
C VAL A 303 -18.40 -2.30 -6.83
N GLY A 304 -19.30 -1.55 -6.17
CA GLY A 304 -20.57 -2.04 -5.64
C GLY A 304 -21.65 -2.38 -6.67
N ALA A 305 -21.62 -1.81 -7.88
CA ALA A 305 -22.70 -1.96 -8.86
C ALA A 305 -22.81 -3.37 -9.50
N ARG A 306 -21.89 -4.32 -9.22
CA ARG A 306 -21.89 -5.67 -9.83
C ARG A 306 -21.40 -6.81 -8.93
N SER A 307 -21.33 -6.65 -7.60
CA SER A 307 -20.81 -7.67 -6.65
C SER A 307 -21.67 -8.97 -6.53
N LEU A 308 -22.56 -9.26 -7.48
CA LEU A 308 -23.32 -10.52 -7.55
C LEU A 308 -22.76 -11.53 -8.56
N THR A 309 -21.64 -11.25 -9.20
CA THR A 309 -20.93 -12.21 -10.06
C THR A 309 -19.43 -12.06 -9.86
N ALA A 310 -18.75 -13.16 -9.57
CA ALA A 310 -17.31 -13.27 -9.31
C ALA A 310 -16.45 -12.25 -10.08
N SER A 311 -15.56 -11.58 -9.34
CA SER A 311 -14.50 -10.71 -9.86
C SER A 311 -13.63 -11.46 -10.88
N ALA A 312 -13.82 -11.16 -12.16
CA ALA A 312 -12.87 -11.30 -13.27
C ALA A 312 -13.50 -10.62 -14.50
N THR A 313 -12.87 -9.73 -15.27
CA THR A 313 -11.44 -9.57 -15.59
C THR A 313 -11.25 -8.13 -16.15
N PRO A 314 -10.08 -7.51 -15.99
CA PRO A 314 -9.07 -7.64 -17.03
C PRO A 314 -7.65 -7.88 -16.49
N LEU A 315 -7.00 -8.87 -17.10
CA LEU A 315 -5.57 -8.99 -17.34
C LEU A 315 -5.49 -9.33 -18.85
N GLY A 316 -4.51 -8.88 -19.62
CA GLY A 316 -4.30 -9.44 -20.97
C GLY A 316 -4.06 -10.95 -20.85
N ILE A 317 -5.04 -11.77 -21.27
CA ILE A 317 -5.16 -13.18 -20.85
C ILE A 317 -4.28 -14.15 -21.65
N ASP A 318 -3.57 -13.73 -22.70
CA ASP A 318 -2.72 -14.64 -23.51
C ASP A 318 -1.30 -14.11 -23.74
N GLY A 319 -0.58 -13.79 -22.67
CA GLY A 319 0.87 -13.60 -22.71
C GLY A 319 1.55 -14.81 -22.06
N PRO A 320 2.65 -15.37 -22.60
CA PRO A 320 3.42 -16.35 -21.86
C PRO A 320 3.81 -15.73 -20.51
N ASP A 321 3.70 -16.50 -19.42
CA ASP A 321 4.44 -16.18 -18.21
C ASP A 321 5.92 -16.24 -18.64
N ASP A 322 6.47 -15.08 -19.00
CA ASP A 322 7.84 -14.84 -19.45
C ASP A 322 8.86 -15.16 -18.36
N VAL A 323 8.35 -15.49 -17.17
CA VAL A 323 9.10 -15.88 -16.01
C VAL A 323 9.10 -17.41 -15.88
N ARG A 324 9.99 -18.08 -16.63
CA ARG A 324 10.52 -19.38 -16.19
C ARG A 324 11.63 -19.10 -15.19
N LEU A 325 11.36 -19.30 -13.91
CA LEU A 325 12.41 -19.32 -12.88
C LEU A 325 12.86 -20.76 -12.68
N SER A 326 14.17 -20.95 -12.75
CA SER A 326 14.87 -22.12 -12.24
C SER A 326 14.68 -22.28 -10.74
#